data_AF-A0A099KBY0-F1
#
_entry.id   AF-A0A099KBY0-F1
#
_cell.length_a   1.000
_cell.length_b   1.000
_cell.length_c   1.000
_cell.angle_alpha   90.00
_cell.angle_beta   90.00
_cell.angle_gamma   90.00
#
_symmetry.space_group_name_H-M   'P 1'
#
loop_
_entity.id
_entity.type
_entity.pdbx_description
1 polymer ?
#
loop_
_entity_poly.entity_id
_entity_poly.type
_entity_poly.pdbx_seq_one_letter_code
_entity_poly.pdbx_strand_id
1 'polypeptide(L)'
;MEFIGQLIDSSKFASALAFAAFLLSVLSFIWTRRSAKISKEALEESIKNNNRAEESEIEQKRYELLKAISIEFALLQDNITVIGAIKAEFDASHDVVKKLMGDHTKLFTSSLPILEGYMAEVGNRHAGAANWNVEKGVPELLRLQAEQDVALVNTQHSVNCFTSVISEFKEKFTAAKQYQERSPQRSVT
;
A
#
# COMPACT_ATOMS: atom_id res chain seq x y z
N MET A 1 25.15 68.53 -35.81
CA MET A 1 26.25 67.88 -35.07
C MET A 1 26.95 68.84 -34.11
N GLU A 2 27.12 70.13 -34.44
CA GLU A 2 27.79 71.10 -33.56
C GLU A 2 27.05 71.43 -32.24
N PHE A 3 25.72 71.46 -32.25
CA PHE A 3 24.91 71.75 -31.05
C PHE A 3 25.00 70.65 -29.97
N ILE A 4 25.13 69.39 -30.39
CA ILE A 4 25.29 68.24 -29.47
C ILE A 4 26.69 68.27 -28.85
N GLY A 5 27.72 68.66 -29.62
CA GLY A 5 29.09 68.84 -29.12
C GLY A 5 29.19 69.94 -28.05
N GLN A 6 28.58 71.10 -28.30
CA GLN A 6 28.55 72.21 -27.33
C GLN A 6 27.77 71.90 -26.04
N LEU A 7 26.71 71.08 -26.13
CA LEU A 7 25.97 70.60 -24.97
C LEU A 7 26.81 69.65 -24.10
N ILE A 8 27.58 68.75 -24.74
CA ILE A 8 28.46 67.78 -24.07
C ILE A 8 29.65 68.47 -23.37
N ASP A 9 30.22 69.52 -23.98
CA ASP A 9 31.34 70.29 -23.40
C ASP A 9 30.92 71.22 -22.24
N SER A 10 29.62 71.40 -22.01
CA SER A 10 29.16 72.15 -20.85
C SER A 10 29.31 71.30 -19.57
N SER A 11 30.17 71.75 -18.65
CA SER A 11 30.45 71.06 -17.38
C SER A 11 29.19 70.73 -16.56
N LYS A 12 28.12 71.52 -16.74
CA LYS A 12 26.80 71.30 -16.12
C LYS A 12 26.05 70.10 -16.71
N PHE A 13 26.13 69.87 -18.02
CA PHE A 13 25.48 68.74 -18.68
C PHE A 13 26.18 67.42 -18.36
N ALA A 14 27.52 67.40 -18.40
CA ALA A 14 28.31 66.23 -17.99
C ALA A 14 28.06 65.84 -16.52
N SER A 15 27.97 66.84 -15.62
CA SER A 15 27.65 66.61 -14.20
C SER A 15 26.22 66.09 -13.99
N ALA A 16 25.24 66.61 -14.75
CA ALA A 16 23.86 66.13 -14.69
C ALA A 16 23.71 64.70 -15.21
N LEU A 17 24.43 64.35 -16.28
CA LEU A 17 24.47 63.00 -16.83
C LEU A 17 25.13 62.01 -15.86
N ALA A 18 26.24 62.39 -15.24
CA ALA A 18 26.93 61.58 -14.23
C ALA A 18 26.03 61.36 -12.99
N PHE A 19 25.31 62.39 -12.56
CA PHE A 19 24.34 62.26 -11.46
C PHE A 19 23.16 61.35 -11.83
N ALA A 20 22.63 61.46 -13.04
CA ALA A 20 21.58 60.56 -13.53
C ALA A 20 22.07 59.10 -13.62
N ALA A 21 23.29 58.87 -14.12
CA ALA A 21 23.91 57.55 -14.16
C ALA A 21 24.13 56.97 -12.76
N PHE A 22 24.56 57.80 -11.80
CA PHE A 22 24.68 57.40 -10.40
C PHE A 22 23.33 57.00 -9.79
N LEU A 23 22.27 57.78 -10.01
CA LEU A 23 20.93 57.45 -9.54
C LEU A 23 20.42 56.14 -10.15
N LEU A 24 20.63 55.92 -11.45
CA LEU A 24 20.27 54.66 -12.12
C LEU A 24 21.05 53.47 -11.54
N SER A 25 22.33 53.64 -11.20
CA SER A 25 23.13 52.60 -10.55
C SER A 25 22.61 52.26 -9.15
N VAL A 26 22.23 53.27 -8.35
CA VAL A 26 21.67 53.06 -7.00
C VAL A 26 20.31 52.38 -7.08
N LEU A 27 19.44 52.81 -8.01
CA LEU A 27 18.13 52.19 -8.23
C LEU A 27 18.26 50.75 -8.72
N SER A 28 19.20 50.47 -9.63
CA SER A 28 19.52 49.13 -10.10
C SER A 28 19.96 48.23 -8.94
N PHE A 29 20.85 48.72 -8.07
CA PHE A 29 21.31 47.96 -6.91
C PHE A 29 20.19 47.63 -5.92
N ILE A 30 19.29 48.60 -5.64
CA ILE A 30 18.11 48.39 -4.79
C ILE A 30 17.18 47.35 -5.42
N TRP A 31 16.96 47.43 -6.74
CA TRP A 31 16.13 46.49 -7.48
C TRP A 31 16.71 45.08 -7.47
N THR A 32 18.01 44.93 -7.74
CA THR A 32 18.72 43.64 -7.69
C THR A 32 18.64 43.03 -6.29
N ARG A 33 18.82 43.82 -5.22
CA ARG A 33 18.72 43.29 -3.86
C ARG A 33 17.30 42.82 -3.51
N ARG A 34 16.26 43.55 -3.95
CA ARG A 34 14.86 43.12 -3.79
C ARG A 34 14.54 41.88 -4.62
N SER A 35 14.97 41.84 -5.86
CA SER A 35 14.79 40.70 -6.77
C SER A 35 15.47 39.45 -6.20
N ALA A 36 16.71 39.55 -5.74
CA ALA A 36 17.41 38.44 -5.11
C ALA A 36 16.71 37.95 -3.83
N LYS A 37 16.09 38.85 -3.05
CA LYS A 37 15.30 38.48 -1.88
C LYS A 37 14.04 37.70 -2.28
N ILE A 38 13.27 38.20 -3.25
CA ILE A 38 12.06 37.53 -3.77
C ILE A 38 12.42 36.17 -4.37
N SER A 39 13.51 36.07 -5.13
CA SER A 39 13.96 34.79 -5.70
C SER A 39 14.34 33.78 -4.63
N LYS A 40 14.94 34.21 -3.51
CA LYS A 40 15.22 33.32 -2.37
C LYS A 40 13.93 32.86 -1.68
N GLU A 41 13.00 33.77 -1.41
CA GLU A 41 11.70 33.45 -0.81
C GLU A 41 10.91 32.47 -1.69
N ALA A 42 10.88 32.70 -3.01
CA ALA A 42 10.24 31.79 -3.97
C ALA A 42 10.91 30.42 -4.04
N LEU A 43 12.25 30.36 -3.95
CA LEU A 43 12.98 29.09 -3.92
C LEU A 43 12.70 28.31 -2.62
N GLU A 44 12.72 28.99 -1.47
CA GLU A 44 12.40 28.38 -0.17
C GLU A 44 10.95 27.87 -0.13
N GLU A 45 10.01 28.65 -0.68
CA GLU A 45 8.61 28.24 -0.81
C GLU A 45 8.46 27.05 -1.76
N SER A 46 9.17 27.05 -2.90
CA SER A 46 9.17 25.93 -3.84
C SER A 46 9.74 24.65 -3.22
N ILE A 47 10.85 24.74 -2.47
CA ILE A 47 11.45 23.59 -1.77
C ILE A 47 10.45 23.06 -0.73
N LYS A 48 9.85 23.96 0.07
CA LYS A 48 8.87 23.57 1.08
C LYS A 48 7.64 22.91 0.46
N ASN A 49 7.17 23.41 -0.67
CA ASN A 49 6.02 22.83 -1.37
C ASN A 49 6.37 21.47 -1.99
N ASN A 50 7.57 21.32 -2.55
CA ASN A 50 8.05 20.05 -3.08
C ASN A 50 8.15 18.99 -1.98
N ASN A 51 8.72 19.32 -0.82
CA ASN A 51 8.82 18.40 0.31
C ASN A 51 7.44 17.95 0.81
N ARG A 52 6.45 18.86 0.86
CA ARG A 52 5.06 18.51 1.22
C ARG A 52 4.41 17.56 0.21
N ALA A 53 4.68 17.76 -1.08
CA ALA A 53 4.18 16.89 -2.13
C ALA A 53 4.79 15.49 -2.03
N GLU A 54 6.10 15.39 -1.79
CA GLU A 54 6.80 14.12 -1.58
C GLU A 54 6.29 13.38 -0.33
N GLU A 55 6.13 14.07 0.80
CA GLU A 55 5.54 13.49 2.02
C GLU A 55 4.13 12.96 1.76
N SER A 56 3.30 13.71 1.03
CA SER A 56 1.95 13.30 0.66
C SER A 56 1.95 12.06 -0.25
N GLU A 57 2.88 11.97 -1.20
CA GLU A 57 3.00 10.81 -2.08
C GLU A 57 3.41 9.55 -1.30
N ILE A 58 4.33 9.70 -0.33
CA ILE A 58 4.78 8.59 0.50
C ILE A 58 3.65 8.07 1.40
N GLU A 59 2.89 8.97 2.02
CA GLU A 59 1.70 8.57 2.80
C GLU A 59 0.62 7.92 1.93
N GLN A 60 0.44 8.40 0.69
CA GLN A 60 -0.46 7.73 -0.25
C GLN A 60 0.00 6.30 -0.56
N LYS A 61 1.31 6.08 -0.78
CA LYS A 61 1.88 4.73 -1.00
C LYS A 61 1.67 3.82 0.20
N ARG A 62 1.80 4.35 1.43
CA ARG A 62 1.48 3.60 2.66
C ARG A 62 0.01 3.24 2.74
N TYR A 63 -0.88 4.15 2.39
CA TYR A 63 -2.31 3.87 2.34
C TYR A 63 -2.65 2.77 1.33
N GLU A 64 -2.06 2.83 0.13
CA GLU A 64 -2.22 1.79 -0.90
C GLU A 64 -1.71 0.43 -0.43
N LEU A 65 -0.57 0.39 0.28
CA LEU A 65 -0.04 -0.82 0.91
C LEU A 65 -1.03 -1.39 1.95
N LEU A 66 -1.54 -0.56 2.86
CA LEU A 66 -2.53 -0.99 3.86
C LEU A 66 -3.81 -1.52 3.22
N LYS A 67 -4.24 -0.91 2.10
CA LYS A 67 -5.37 -1.41 1.31
C LYS A 67 -5.08 -2.77 0.71
N ALA A 68 -3.90 -2.99 0.12
CA ALA A 68 -3.51 -4.28 -0.44
C ALA A 68 -3.46 -5.39 0.63
N ILE A 69 -2.90 -5.09 1.80
CA ILE A 69 -2.89 -5.98 2.98
C ILE A 69 -4.31 -6.32 3.41
N SER A 70 -5.21 -5.34 3.43
CA SER A 70 -6.62 -5.55 3.81
C SER A 70 -7.37 -6.46 2.83
N ILE A 71 -7.05 -6.37 1.53
CA ILE A 71 -7.60 -7.27 0.50
C ILE A 71 -7.13 -8.70 0.75
N GLU A 72 -5.84 -8.91 0.99
CA GLU A 72 -5.27 -10.22 1.30
C GLU A 72 -5.90 -10.82 2.57
N PHE A 73 -6.05 -10.02 3.63
CA PHE A 73 -6.71 -10.40 4.87
C PHE A 73 -8.13 -10.92 4.60
N ALA A 74 -8.92 -10.18 3.83
CA ALA A 74 -10.30 -10.57 3.52
C ALA A 74 -10.38 -11.91 2.77
N LEU A 75 -9.47 -12.16 1.82
CA LEU A 75 -9.40 -13.42 1.07
C LEU A 75 -9.10 -14.62 1.98
N LEU A 76 -8.13 -14.47 2.89
CA LEU A 76 -7.78 -15.52 3.84
C LEU A 76 -8.91 -15.75 4.86
N GLN A 77 -9.49 -14.67 5.38
CA GLN A 77 -10.54 -14.75 6.40
C GLN A 77 -11.77 -15.49 5.88
N ASP A 78 -12.17 -15.24 4.63
CA ASP A 78 -13.29 -15.94 3.99
C ASP A 78 -13.04 -17.46 3.94
N ASN A 79 -11.86 -17.88 3.46
CA ASN A 79 -11.49 -19.30 3.38
C ASN A 79 -11.41 -19.97 4.74
N ILE A 80 -10.78 -19.31 5.73
CA ILE A 80 -10.71 -19.82 7.11
C ILE A 80 -12.11 -19.99 7.68
N THR A 81 -12.99 -19.02 7.47
CA THR A 81 -14.38 -19.07 7.97
C THR A 81 -15.15 -20.22 7.32
N VAL A 82 -15.02 -20.39 6.00
CA VAL A 82 -15.66 -21.49 5.27
C VAL A 82 -15.17 -22.85 5.76
N ILE A 83 -13.85 -23.03 5.88
CA ILE A 83 -13.29 -24.30 6.35
C ILE A 83 -13.68 -24.56 7.81
N GLY A 84 -13.66 -23.53 8.66
CA GLY A 84 -14.08 -23.62 10.06
C GLY A 84 -15.55 -24.05 10.21
N ALA A 85 -16.44 -23.50 9.39
CA ALA A 85 -17.85 -23.91 9.36
C ALA A 85 -18.03 -25.37 8.94
N ILE A 86 -17.32 -25.80 7.90
CA ILE A 86 -17.34 -27.21 7.43
C ILE A 86 -16.77 -28.13 8.52
N LYS A 87 -15.72 -27.72 9.22
CA LYS A 87 -15.13 -28.47 10.33
C LYS A 87 -16.15 -28.66 11.46
N ALA A 88 -16.84 -27.59 11.86
CA ALA A 88 -17.87 -27.67 12.90
C ALA A 88 -19.00 -28.63 12.50
N GLU A 89 -19.42 -28.61 11.24
CA GLU A 89 -20.44 -29.52 10.72
C GLU A 89 -19.95 -30.98 10.68
N PHE A 90 -18.69 -31.19 10.30
CA PHE A 90 -18.03 -32.50 10.34
C PHE A 90 -17.93 -33.04 11.76
N ASP A 91 -17.51 -32.21 12.72
CA ASP A 91 -17.38 -32.58 14.13
C ASP A 91 -18.74 -32.92 14.76
N ALA A 92 -19.81 -32.28 14.31
CA ALA A 92 -21.19 -32.59 14.72
C ALA A 92 -21.80 -33.82 14.02
N SER A 93 -21.15 -34.36 12.99
CA SER A 93 -21.70 -35.47 12.20
C SER A 93 -21.57 -36.83 12.88
N HIS A 94 -22.38 -37.78 12.42
CA HIS A 94 -22.38 -39.17 12.89
C HIS A 94 -21.03 -39.87 12.64
N ASP A 95 -20.63 -40.79 13.52
CA ASP A 95 -19.31 -41.46 13.45
C ASP A 95 -19.08 -42.22 12.14
N VAL A 96 -20.14 -42.75 11.53
CA VAL A 96 -20.09 -43.39 10.21
C VAL A 96 -19.64 -42.39 9.13
N VAL A 97 -20.19 -41.17 9.13
CA VAL A 97 -19.79 -40.11 8.19
C VAL A 97 -18.34 -39.71 8.44
N LYS A 98 -17.95 -39.54 9.71
CA LYS A 98 -16.57 -39.23 10.10
C LYS A 98 -15.58 -40.28 9.62
N LYS A 99 -15.92 -41.57 9.76
CA LYS A 99 -15.10 -42.70 9.30
C LYS A 99 -14.96 -42.74 7.78
N LEU A 100 -16.03 -42.48 7.04
CA LEU A 100 -16.01 -42.44 5.57
C LEU A 100 -15.15 -41.28 5.03
N MET A 101 -15.12 -40.17 5.75
CA MET A 101 -14.38 -38.96 5.37
C MET A 101 -12.91 -38.97 5.79
N GLY A 102 -12.40 -40.07 6.36
CA GLY A 102 -11.10 -40.16 7.04
C GLY A 102 -9.95 -39.38 6.36
N ASP A 103 -9.67 -39.68 5.08
CA ASP A 103 -8.56 -39.06 4.35
C ASP A 103 -8.78 -37.58 3.98
N HIS A 104 -10.04 -37.14 3.97
CA HIS A 104 -10.42 -35.77 3.65
C HIS A 104 -10.28 -34.82 4.87
N THR A 105 -9.96 -35.34 6.06
CA THR A 105 -9.70 -34.52 7.25
C THR A 105 -8.45 -33.64 7.14
N LYS A 106 -7.60 -33.87 6.13
CA LYS A 106 -6.45 -33.02 5.78
C LYS A 106 -6.82 -31.55 5.57
N LEU A 107 -8.06 -31.28 5.15
CA LEU A 107 -8.59 -29.93 5.05
C LEU A 107 -8.52 -29.18 6.41
N PHE A 108 -8.72 -29.89 7.52
CA PHE A 108 -8.71 -29.33 8.86
C PHE A 108 -7.36 -29.49 9.57
N THR A 109 -6.65 -30.58 9.32
CA THR A 109 -5.41 -30.91 10.04
C THR A 109 -4.16 -30.35 9.36
N SER A 110 -4.24 -29.94 8.10
CA SER A 110 -3.11 -29.39 7.35
C SER A 110 -3.45 -28.06 6.68
N SER A 111 -4.53 -28.00 5.89
CA SER A 111 -4.85 -26.79 5.12
C SER A 111 -5.25 -25.60 6.00
N LEU A 112 -6.12 -25.81 6.98
CA LEU A 112 -6.57 -24.75 7.89
C LEU A 112 -5.40 -24.12 8.69
N PRO A 113 -4.51 -24.89 9.35
CA PRO A 113 -3.34 -24.32 10.03
C PRO A 113 -2.41 -23.51 9.11
N ILE A 114 -2.26 -23.92 7.84
CA ILE A 114 -1.45 -23.16 6.87
C ILE A 114 -2.08 -21.79 6.61
N LEU A 115 -3.40 -21.74 6.40
CA LEU A 115 -4.13 -20.49 6.21
C LEU A 115 -4.08 -19.58 7.44
N GLU A 116 -4.17 -20.14 8.64
CA GLU A 116 -4.00 -19.40 9.91
C GLU A 116 -2.57 -18.85 10.04
N GLY A 117 -1.56 -19.58 9.58
CA GLY A 117 -0.19 -19.11 9.47
C GLY A 117 -0.07 -17.90 8.54
N TYR A 118 -0.63 -17.97 7.34
CA TYR A 118 -0.67 -16.84 6.41
C TYR A 118 -1.43 -15.64 6.99
N MET A 119 -2.50 -15.88 7.74
CA MET A 119 -3.23 -14.82 8.44
C MET A 119 -2.36 -14.09 9.47
N ALA A 120 -1.54 -14.83 10.22
CA ALA A 120 -0.59 -14.25 11.17
C ALA A 120 0.48 -13.41 10.45
N GLU A 121 0.98 -13.88 9.31
CA GLU A 121 1.93 -13.13 8.48
C GLU A 121 1.32 -11.83 7.92
N VAL A 122 0.07 -11.86 7.46
CA VAL A 122 -0.68 -10.65 7.06
C VAL A 122 -0.79 -9.68 8.24
N GLY A 123 -1.08 -10.17 9.44
CA GLY A 123 -1.11 -9.36 10.66
C GLY A 123 0.23 -8.67 10.95
N ASN A 124 1.35 -9.37 10.75
CA ASN A 124 2.70 -8.81 10.91
C ASN A 124 2.99 -7.73 9.87
N ARG A 125 2.64 -7.95 8.59
CA ARG A 125 2.79 -6.94 7.53
C ARG A 125 1.92 -5.72 7.78
N HIS A 126 0.67 -5.93 8.22
CA HIS A 126 -0.23 -4.85 8.63
C HIS A 126 0.39 -4.01 9.73
N ALA A 127 0.89 -4.63 10.81
CA ALA A 127 1.55 -3.93 11.90
C ALA A 127 2.80 -3.18 11.42
N GLY A 128 3.58 -3.77 10.51
CA GLY A 128 4.74 -3.12 9.88
C GLY A 128 4.36 -1.83 9.14
N ALA A 129 3.37 -1.91 8.24
CA ALA A 129 2.89 -0.78 7.46
C ALA A 129 2.16 0.28 8.32
N ALA A 130 1.35 -0.15 9.28
CA ALA A 130 0.62 0.74 10.18
C ALA A 130 1.56 1.50 11.11
N ASN A 131 2.65 0.88 11.57
CA ASN A 131 3.65 1.53 12.42
C ASN A 131 4.81 2.15 11.63
N TRP A 132 4.72 2.23 10.30
CA TRP A 132 5.71 2.94 9.51
C TRP A 132 5.63 4.46 9.78
N ASN A 133 6.78 5.13 9.77
CA ASN A 133 6.89 6.57 9.89
C ASN A 133 8.08 7.08 9.05
N VAL A 134 8.17 8.40 8.88
CA VAL A 134 9.22 9.05 8.08
C VAL A 134 10.63 8.72 8.59
N GLU A 135 10.82 8.49 9.89
CA GLU A 135 12.11 8.15 10.49
C GLU A 135 12.65 6.79 10.02
N LYS A 136 11.76 5.83 9.74
CA LYS A 136 12.13 4.52 9.15
C LYS A 136 12.53 4.63 7.68
N GLY A 137 12.15 5.72 7.02
CA GLY A 137 12.53 6.05 5.65
C GLY A 137 11.73 5.31 4.57
N VAL A 138 11.80 5.86 3.36
CA VAL A 138 11.17 5.31 2.15
C VAL A 138 11.65 3.90 1.78
N PRO A 139 12.94 3.53 1.92
CA PRO A 139 13.40 2.18 1.57
C PRO A 139 12.66 1.07 2.33
N GLU A 140 12.31 1.31 3.59
CA GLU A 140 11.55 0.35 4.40
C GLU A 140 10.11 0.20 3.88
N LEU A 141 9.48 1.31 3.46
CA LEU A 141 8.15 1.26 2.86
C LEU A 141 8.16 0.45 1.55
N LEU A 142 9.17 0.67 0.70
CA LEU A 142 9.33 -0.07 -0.55
C LEU A 142 9.59 -1.57 -0.31
N ARG A 143 10.35 -1.92 0.74
CA ARG A 143 10.54 -3.31 1.16
C ARG A 143 9.20 -3.96 1.55
N LEU A 144 8.42 -3.29 2.39
CA LEU A 144 7.09 -3.77 2.80
C LEU A 144 6.13 -3.92 1.61
N GLN A 145 6.20 -3.00 0.62
CA GLN A 145 5.44 -3.11 -0.62
C GLN A 145 5.85 -4.34 -1.44
N ALA A 146 7.14 -4.55 -1.65
CA ALA A 146 7.63 -5.72 -2.39
C ALA A 146 7.26 -7.04 -1.71
N GLU A 147 7.35 -7.09 -0.37
CA GLU A 147 6.90 -8.26 0.41
C GLU A 147 5.40 -8.51 0.26
N GLN A 148 4.59 -7.45 0.24
CA GLN A 148 3.16 -7.56 0.05
C GLN A 148 2.80 -8.04 -1.35
N ASP A 149 3.48 -7.55 -2.39
CA ASP A 149 3.21 -7.95 -3.78
C ASP A 149 3.45 -9.46 -3.98
N VAL A 150 4.57 -9.97 -3.44
CA VAL A 150 4.89 -11.40 -3.48
C VAL A 150 3.88 -12.20 -2.66
N ALA A 151 3.57 -11.76 -1.45
CA ALA A 151 2.63 -12.45 -0.57
C ALA A 151 1.22 -12.53 -1.17
N LEU A 152 0.71 -11.43 -1.73
CA LEU A 152 -0.62 -11.37 -2.33
C LEU A 152 -0.77 -12.36 -3.49
N VAL A 153 0.24 -12.48 -4.36
CA VAL A 153 0.23 -13.44 -5.46
C VAL A 153 0.19 -14.88 -4.93
N ASN A 154 1.01 -15.20 -3.93
CA ASN A 154 1.05 -16.53 -3.32
C ASN A 154 -0.26 -16.88 -2.61
N THR A 155 -0.85 -15.91 -1.91
CA THR A 155 -2.14 -16.04 -1.24
C THR A 155 -3.25 -16.28 -2.26
N GLN A 156 -3.30 -15.51 -3.35
CA GLN A 156 -4.30 -15.69 -4.40
C GLN A 156 -4.22 -17.09 -5.03
N HIS A 157 -3.01 -17.57 -5.31
CA HIS A 157 -2.81 -18.91 -5.84
C HIS A 157 -3.28 -19.98 -4.86
N SER A 158 -2.90 -19.85 -3.59
CA SER A 158 -3.28 -20.78 -2.52
C SER A 158 -4.79 -20.83 -2.32
N VAL A 159 -5.45 -19.67 -2.26
CA VAL A 159 -6.91 -19.55 -2.14
C VAL A 159 -7.64 -20.22 -3.32
N ASN A 160 -7.15 -20.02 -4.54
CA ASN A 160 -7.72 -20.68 -5.72
C ASN A 160 -7.61 -22.21 -5.60
N CYS A 161 -6.46 -22.73 -5.15
CA CYS A 161 -6.30 -24.16 -4.90
C CYS A 161 -7.23 -24.67 -3.78
N PHE A 162 -7.37 -23.93 -2.68
CA PHE A 162 -8.25 -24.32 -1.58
C PHE A 162 -9.72 -24.35 -1.96
N THR A 163 -10.16 -23.49 -2.88
CA THR A 163 -11.53 -23.50 -3.41
C THR A 163 -11.90 -24.87 -3.98
N SER A 164 -11.00 -25.47 -4.77
CA SER A 164 -11.21 -26.81 -5.33
C SER A 164 -11.27 -27.89 -4.24
N VAL A 165 -10.36 -27.84 -3.26
CA VAL A 165 -10.32 -28.81 -2.16
C VAL A 165 -11.56 -28.71 -1.26
N ILE A 166 -12.02 -27.49 -0.97
CA ILE A 166 -13.26 -27.23 -0.23
C ILE A 166 -14.46 -27.80 -0.99
N SER A 167 -14.53 -27.57 -2.30
CA SER A 167 -15.61 -28.09 -3.14
C SER A 167 -15.65 -29.61 -3.14
N GLU A 168 -14.49 -30.26 -3.32
CA GLU A 168 -14.38 -31.71 -3.26
C GLU A 168 -14.81 -32.25 -1.90
N PHE A 169 -14.34 -31.64 -0.80
CA PHE A 169 -14.74 -32.04 0.55
C PHE A 169 -16.25 -31.97 0.72
N LYS A 170 -16.89 -30.86 0.33
CA LYS A 170 -18.35 -30.67 0.46
C LYS A 170 -19.13 -31.73 -0.31
N GLU A 171 -18.69 -32.07 -1.52
CA GLU A 171 -19.31 -33.11 -2.34
C GLU A 171 -19.24 -34.48 -1.64
N LYS A 172 -18.03 -34.89 -1.20
CA LYS A 172 -17.84 -36.18 -0.53
C LYS A 172 -18.55 -36.24 0.82
N PHE A 173 -18.57 -35.13 1.55
CA PHE A 173 -19.28 -35.02 2.82
C PHE A 173 -20.80 -35.20 2.64
N THR A 174 -21.36 -34.59 1.61
CA THR A 174 -22.78 -34.77 1.24
C THR A 174 -23.08 -36.22 0.87
N ALA A 175 -22.22 -36.85 0.06
CA ALA A 175 -22.37 -38.25 -0.32
C ALA A 175 -22.28 -39.20 0.89
N ALA A 176 -21.38 -38.92 1.84
CA ALA A 176 -21.23 -39.71 3.06
C ALA A 176 -22.46 -39.58 3.98
N LYS A 177 -23.05 -38.40 4.10
CA LYS A 177 -24.32 -38.20 4.82
C LYS A 177 -25.46 -39.00 4.19
N GLN A 178 -25.62 -38.90 2.86
CA GLN A 178 -26.64 -39.67 2.14
C GLN A 178 -26.45 -41.19 2.29
N TYR A 179 -25.20 -41.67 2.33
CA TYR A 179 -24.92 -43.08 2.58
C TYR A 179 -25.38 -43.50 3.98
N GLN A 180 -25.10 -42.68 5.00
CA GLN A 180 -25.54 -42.96 6.38
C GLN A 180 -27.07 -42.97 6.50
N GLU A 181 -27.76 -42.02 5.86
CA GLU A 181 -29.23 -41.95 5.82
C GLU A 181 -29.88 -43.12 5.08
N ARG A 182 -29.20 -43.69 4.08
CA ARG A 182 -29.67 -44.88 3.33
C ARG A 182 -29.25 -46.21 3.96
N SER A 183 -28.37 -46.19 4.95
CA SER A 183 -27.91 -47.39 5.64
C SER A 183 -28.82 -47.97 6.77
N PRO A 184 -29.98 -47.42 7.17
CA PRO A 184 -30.82 -48.07 8.17
C PRO A 184 -31.69 -49.14 7.50
N GLN A 185 -31.12 -50.32 7.20
CA GLN A 185 -31.89 -51.57 6.94
C GLN A 185 -31.08 -52.87 6.76
N ARG A 186 -29.75 -52.89 6.95
CA ARG A 186 -28.97 -54.15 6.94
C ARG A 186 -28.49 -54.54 8.34
N SER A 187 -29.44 -54.70 9.25
CA SER A 187 -29.30 -55.47 10.49
C SER A 187 -30.32 -56.60 10.40
N VAL A 188 -29.98 -57.68 9.68
CA VAL A 188 -29.75 -59.01 10.26
C VAL A 188 -30.98 -59.52 11.04
N THR A 189 -31.83 -60.25 10.31
CA THR A 189 -32.48 -61.48 10.79
C THR A 189 -31.45 -62.49 11.26
#